data_AF-A0A0G3H5Z7-F1
#
_entry.id   AF-A0A0G3H5Z7-F1
#
_cell.length_a   1.000
_cell.length_b   1.000
_cell.length_c   1.000
_cell.angle_alpha   90.00
_cell.angle_beta   90.00
_cell.angle_gamma   90.00
#
_symmetry.space_group_name_H-M   'P 1'
#
loop_
_entity.id
_entity.type
_entity.pdbx_description
1 polymer ?
#
loop_
_entity_poly.entity_id
_entity_poly.type
_entity_poly.pdbx_seq_one_letter_code
_entity_poly.pdbx_strand_id
1 'polypeptide(L)'
;MDETYIRVGGKWCYLYRAITAGGHTLDFYLSPKRNVAAAKRFLAKTLRSNTITGFPRVINTDKAPSLARAIAELKSEGICPQTVEHRQVKYLNNVIEGDHGRLKRILGPKGAFKNRTSAYRTLKGMEAMHSLRKGQGAMFAYGQPNPDAVIVSRVFEAA
;
A
#
# COMPACT_ATOMS: atom_id res chain seq x y z
N MET A 1 -2.27 1.91 7.55
CA MET A 1 -1.04 1.65 6.79
C MET A 1 -0.11 0.87 7.69
N ASP A 2 0.56 -0.12 7.14
CA ASP A 2 1.48 -0.98 7.89
C ASP A 2 2.44 -1.67 6.91
N GLU A 3 3.51 -2.25 7.42
CA GLU A 3 4.42 -3.08 6.65
C GLU A 3 4.39 -4.54 7.07
N THR A 4 4.69 -5.41 6.12
CA THR A 4 4.90 -6.83 6.41
C THR A 4 6.13 -7.35 5.68
N TYR A 5 6.73 -8.41 6.20
CA TYR A 5 7.90 -9.02 5.58
C TYR A 5 7.49 -10.11 4.57
N ILE A 6 8.19 -10.14 3.44
CA ILE A 6 8.11 -11.20 2.43
C ILE A 6 9.53 -11.62 2.00
N ARG A 7 9.70 -12.85 1.54
CA ARG A 7 11.02 -13.38 1.14
C ARG A 7 11.24 -13.22 -0.36
N VAL A 8 12.33 -12.57 -0.76
CA VAL A 8 12.68 -12.30 -2.16
C VAL A 8 14.19 -12.54 -2.35
N GLY A 9 14.55 -13.43 -3.27
CA GLY A 9 15.95 -13.78 -3.55
C GLY A 9 16.69 -14.28 -2.32
N GLY A 10 16.00 -15.03 -1.46
CA GLY A 10 16.53 -15.52 -0.18
C GLY A 10 16.59 -14.47 0.95
N LYS A 11 16.35 -13.20 0.67
CA LYS A 11 16.41 -12.09 1.66
C LYS A 11 15.03 -11.63 2.09
N TRP A 12 14.90 -11.17 3.33
CA TRP A 12 13.69 -10.50 3.80
C TRP A 12 13.58 -9.11 3.19
N CYS A 13 12.41 -8.81 2.63
CA CYS A 13 12.02 -7.50 2.13
C CYS A 13 10.74 -7.05 2.84
N TYR A 14 10.54 -5.74 2.91
CA TYR A 14 9.40 -5.10 3.56
C TYR A 14 8.42 -4.61 2.51
N LEU A 15 7.22 -5.17 2.54
CA LEU A 15 6.08 -4.76 1.75
C LEU A 15 5.22 -3.81 2.59
N TYR A 16 5.30 -2.52 2.27
CA TYR A 16 4.41 -1.50 2.81
C TYR A 16 3.07 -1.56 2.08
N ARG A 17 1.98 -1.40 2.84
CA ARG A 17 0.62 -1.41 2.32
C ARG A 17 -0.21 -0.31 2.95
N ALA A 18 -1.08 0.27 2.16
CA ALA A 18 -2.06 1.26 2.59
C ALA A 18 -3.43 0.77 2.12
N ILE A 19 -4.37 0.72 3.07
CA ILE A 19 -5.74 0.34 2.80
C ILE A 19 -6.68 1.36 3.45
N THR A 20 -7.89 1.50 2.90
CA THR A 20 -8.97 2.28 3.51
C THR A 20 -9.57 1.53 4.70
N ALA A 21 -10.40 2.21 5.50
CA ALA A 21 -11.14 1.58 6.60
C ALA A 21 -12.07 0.44 6.13
N GLY A 22 -12.63 0.54 4.91
CA GLY A 22 -13.41 -0.52 4.27
C GLY A 22 -12.56 -1.68 3.71
N GLY A 23 -11.25 -1.64 3.92
CA GLY A 23 -10.33 -2.67 3.45
C GLY A 23 -9.98 -2.57 1.97
N HIS A 24 -10.21 -1.43 1.31
CA HIS A 24 -9.81 -1.25 -0.09
C HIS A 24 -8.31 -0.92 -0.19
N THR A 25 -7.58 -1.53 -1.13
CA THR A 25 -6.15 -1.23 -1.29
C THR A 25 -5.99 0.15 -1.94
N LEU A 26 -5.27 1.04 -1.28
CA LEU A 26 -4.87 2.33 -1.84
C LEU A 26 -3.57 2.19 -2.63
N ASP A 27 -2.54 1.61 -2.00
CA ASP A 27 -1.25 1.41 -2.65
C ASP A 27 -0.39 0.38 -1.91
N PHE A 28 0.66 -0.10 -2.57
CA PHE A 28 1.72 -0.92 -2.00
C PHE A 28 3.13 -0.48 -2.45
N TYR A 29 4.14 -0.86 -1.67
CA TYR A 29 5.54 -0.61 -2.00
C TYR A 29 6.47 -1.67 -1.42
N LEU A 30 7.35 -2.22 -2.26
CA LEU A 30 8.32 -3.22 -1.85
C LEU A 30 9.72 -2.59 -1.66
N SER A 31 10.23 -2.65 -0.43
CA SER A 31 11.54 -2.11 -0.05
C SER A 31 12.45 -3.22 0.49
N PRO A 32 13.76 -3.19 0.19
CA PRO A 32 14.72 -4.06 0.88
C PRO A 32 15.00 -3.64 2.33
N LYS A 33 14.63 -2.40 2.72
CA LYS A 33 14.95 -1.82 4.03
C LYS A 33 13.69 -1.31 4.74
N ARG A 34 13.65 -1.52 6.07
CA ARG A 34 12.69 -0.90 6.99
C ARG A 34 13.32 0.36 7.58
N ASN A 35 13.14 1.49 6.92
CA ASN A 35 13.69 2.77 7.35
C ASN A 35 12.74 3.92 7.00
N VAL A 36 13.02 5.09 7.57
CA VAL A 36 12.26 6.32 7.38
C VAL A 36 12.14 6.67 5.89
N ALA A 37 13.23 6.54 5.13
CA ALA A 37 13.23 6.85 3.69
C ALA A 37 12.24 5.97 2.90
N ALA A 38 12.17 4.67 3.19
CA ALA A 38 11.23 3.76 2.54
C ALA A 38 9.78 4.05 2.94
N ALA A 39 9.53 4.27 4.24
CA ALA A 39 8.23 4.67 4.77
C ALA A 39 7.72 5.98 4.14
N LYS A 40 8.57 7.00 4.12
CA LYS A 40 8.29 8.32 3.53
C LYS A 40 8.01 8.23 2.04
N ARG A 41 8.84 7.49 1.29
CA ARG A 41 8.63 7.28 -0.15
C ARG A 41 7.27 6.66 -0.42
N PHE A 42 6.90 5.65 0.36
CA PHE A 42 5.61 4.99 0.21
C PHE A 42 4.45 5.91 0.59
N LEU A 43 4.49 6.55 1.76
CA LEU A 43 3.47 7.50 2.20
C LEU A 43 3.26 8.62 1.16
N ALA A 44 4.34 9.23 0.67
CA ALA A 44 4.26 10.26 -0.35
C ALA A 44 3.66 9.74 -1.66
N LYS A 45 3.98 8.50 -2.06
CA LYS A 45 3.37 7.84 -3.23
C LYS A 45 1.87 7.68 -3.02
N THR A 46 1.45 7.11 -1.88
CA THR A 46 0.03 6.88 -1.55
C THR A 46 -0.77 8.18 -1.48
N LEU A 47 -0.23 9.22 -0.85
CA LEU A 47 -0.90 10.52 -0.74
C LEU A 47 -1.07 11.18 -2.12
N ARG A 48 -0.04 11.12 -2.98
CA ARG A 48 -0.11 11.67 -4.34
C ARG A 48 -0.99 10.85 -5.28
N SER A 49 -1.09 9.53 -5.12
CA SER A 49 -1.96 8.70 -5.95
C SER A 49 -3.44 8.86 -5.59
N ASN A 50 -3.76 9.43 -4.42
CA ASN A 50 -5.12 9.57 -3.92
C ASN A 50 -5.80 10.89 -4.30
N THR A 51 -5.34 11.56 -5.36
CA THR A 51 -5.84 12.89 -5.79
C THR A 51 -7.34 12.93 -6.09
N ILE A 52 -7.95 11.79 -6.44
CA ILE A 52 -9.38 11.69 -6.76
C ILE A 52 -10.25 11.72 -5.49
N THR A 53 -9.82 11.09 -4.40
CA THR A 53 -10.61 11.03 -3.15
C THR A 53 -10.13 12.02 -2.08
N GLY A 54 -9.04 12.73 -2.35
CA GLY A 54 -8.46 13.74 -1.46
C GLY A 54 -7.53 13.16 -0.39
N PHE A 55 -7.11 14.03 0.55
CA PHE A 55 -6.27 13.63 1.66
C PHE A 55 -7.09 12.91 2.75
N PRO A 56 -6.54 11.85 3.38
CA PRO A 56 -7.23 11.19 4.47
C PRO A 56 -7.30 12.10 5.69
N ARG A 57 -8.44 12.10 6.41
CA ARG A 57 -8.56 12.80 7.70
C ARG A 57 -7.63 12.20 8.77
N VAL A 58 -7.47 10.87 8.75
CA VAL A 58 -6.71 10.12 9.76
C VAL A 58 -5.84 9.07 9.07
N ILE A 59 -4.56 9.00 9.47
CA ILE A 59 -3.65 7.91 9.11
C ILE A 59 -3.45 7.04 10.35
N ASN A 60 -3.89 5.78 10.27
CA ASN A 60 -3.59 4.77 11.28
C ASN A 60 -2.31 4.02 10.89
N THR A 61 -1.36 3.89 11.82
CA THR A 61 -0.18 3.03 11.67
C THR A 61 0.07 2.18 12.90
N ASP A 62 1.01 1.24 12.80
CA ASP A 62 1.60 0.60 13.98
C ASP A 62 2.47 1.61 14.77
N LYS A 63 3.12 1.13 15.84
CA LYS A 63 4.03 1.93 16.66
C LYS A 63 5.45 2.03 16.09
N ALA A 64 5.67 1.79 14.78
CA ALA A 64 6.99 1.91 14.18
C ALA A 64 7.49 3.37 14.19
N PRO A 65 8.69 3.65 14.76
CA PRO A 65 9.26 5.00 14.76
C PRO A 65 9.49 5.56 13.35
N SER A 66 9.77 4.68 12.37
CA SER A 66 9.99 5.08 10.98
C SER A 66 8.75 5.70 10.33
N LEU A 67 7.55 5.23 10.67
CA LEU A 67 6.29 5.74 10.12
C LEU A 67 5.92 7.08 10.73
N ALA A 68 6.02 7.20 12.06
CA ALA A 68 5.78 8.46 12.76
C ALA A 68 6.71 9.57 12.23
N ARG A 69 8.01 9.28 12.12
CA ARG A 69 8.98 10.23 11.57
C ARG A 69 8.71 10.58 10.10
N ALA A 70 8.37 9.58 9.28
CA ALA A 70 8.03 9.83 7.87
C ALA A 70 6.80 10.75 7.72
N ILE A 71 5.76 10.57 8.54
CA ILE A 71 4.58 11.45 8.54
C ILE A 71 4.96 12.87 8.97
N ALA A 72 5.76 13.02 10.02
CA ALA A 72 6.23 14.33 10.48
C ALA A 72 7.03 15.07 9.38
N GLU A 73 7.97 14.38 8.72
CA GLU A 73 8.74 14.96 7.62
C GLU A 73 7.84 15.36 6.43
N LEU A 74 6.86 14.53 6.06
CA LEU A 74 5.91 14.87 4.97
C LEU A 74 4.99 16.04 5.31
N LYS A 75 4.65 16.20 6.59
CA LYS A 75 3.93 17.38 7.08
C LYS A 75 4.79 18.64 6.97
N SER A 76 6.06 18.58 7.39
CA SER A 76 6.98 19.73 7.24
C SER A 76 7.24 20.10 5.78
N GLU A 77 7.22 19.13 4.87
CA GLU A 77 7.41 19.33 3.42
C GLU A 77 6.13 19.80 2.69
N GLY A 78 4.99 19.91 3.39
CA GLY A 78 3.71 20.30 2.79
C GLY A 78 3.08 19.22 1.90
N ILE A 79 3.64 18.01 1.84
CA ILE A 79 3.09 16.88 1.08
C ILE A 79 1.90 16.26 1.81
N CYS A 80 1.91 16.28 3.14
CA CYS A 80 0.81 15.84 3.98
C CYS A 80 0.21 17.05 4.71
N PRO A 81 -1.10 17.32 4.61
CA PRO A 81 -1.71 18.43 5.34
C PRO A 81 -1.52 18.32 6.85
N GLN A 82 -1.33 19.46 7.52
CA GLN A 82 -1.18 19.51 8.97
C GLN A 82 -2.42 18.98 9.70
N THR A 83 -3.59 19.13 9.10
CA THR A 83 -4.90 18.68 9.57
C THR A 83 -5.07 17.15 9.61
N VAL A 84 -4.20 16.39 8.94
CA VAL A 84 -4.25 14.92 8.97
C VAL A 84 -3.84 14.41 10.35
N GLU A 85 -4.73 13.74 11.06
CA GLU A 85 -4.43 13.11 12.34
C GLU A 85 -3.57 11.85 12.12
N HIS A 86 -2.50 11.67 12.91
CA HIS A 86 -1.76 10.41 12.97
C HIS A 86 -2.12 9.66 14.25
N ARG A 87 -2.56 8.42 14.11
CA ARG A 87 -3.02 7.58 15.21
C ARG A 87 -2.31 6.23 15.21
N GLN A 88 -1.94 5.77 16.41
CA GLN A 88 -1.22 4.50 16.62
C GLN A 88 -2.01 3.57 17.55
N VAL A 89 -3.19 3.17 17.11
CA VAL A 89 -4.12 2.34 17.90
C VAL A 89 -4.14 0.93 17.36
N LYS A 90 -3.67 -0.03 18.18
CA LYS A 90 -3.42 -1.43 17.78
C LYS A 90 -4.62 -2.09 17.09
N TYR A 91 -5.80 -2.03 17.69
CA TYR A 91 -6.98 -2.72 17.16
C TYR A 91 -7.50 -2.14 15.82
N LEU A 92 -7.16 -0.90 15.50
CA LEU A 92 -7.51 -0.30 14.20
C LEU A 92 -6.63 -0.82 13.06
N ASN A 93 -5.54 -1.53 13.38
CA ASN A 93 -4.70 -2.19 12.39
C ASN A 93 -5.19 -3.61 12.05
N ASN A 94 -6.21 -4.15 12.73
CA ASN A 94 -6.71 -5.51 12.47
C ASN A 94 -7.09 -5.76 11.00
N VAL A 95 -7.64 -4.74 10.32
CA VAL A 95 -8.02 -4.86 8.89
C VAL A 95 -6.79 -5.07 8.01
N ILE A 96 -5.71 -4.32 8.27
CA ILE A 96 -4.47 -4.44 7.49
C ILE A 96 -3.68 -5.69 7.87
N GLU A 97 -3.72 -6.09 9.14
CA GLU A 97 -3.16 -7.36 9.59
C GLU A 97 -3.86 -8.57 8.94
N GLY A 98 -5.19 -8.53 8.81
CA GLY A 98 -5.96 -9.54 8.09
C GLY A 98 -5.62 -9.60 6.59
N ASP A 99 -5.43 -8.43 5.96
CA ASP A 99 -4.98 -8.33 4.56
C ASP A 99 -3.56 -8.89 4.39
N HIS A 100 -2.65 -8.61 5.33
CA HIS A 100 -1.31 -9.21 5.40
C HIS A 100 -1.39 -10.74 5.48
N GLY A 101 -2.25 -11.28 6.35
CA GLY A 101 -2.43 -12.72 6.51
C GLY A 101 -2.90 -13.39 5.21
N ARG A 102 -3.85 -12.78 4.50
CA ARG A 102 -4.35 -13.28 3.21
C ARG A 102 -3.24 -13.30 2.17
N LEU A 103 -2.48 -12.21 2.06
CA LEU A 103 -1.36 -12.12 1.13
C LEU A 103 -0.29 -13.17 1.44
N LYS A 104 0.10 -13.32 2.70
CA LYS A 104 1.09 -14.33 3.12
C LYS A 104 0.63 -15.76 2.84
N ARG A 105 -0.67 -16.05 2.92
CA ARG A 105 -1.22 -17.36 2.54
C ARG A 105 -1.07 -17.65 1.05
N ILE A 106 -1.27 -16.65 0.20
CA ILE A 106 -1.09 -16.76 -1.26
C ILE A 106 0.39 -16.91 -1.62
N LEU A 107 1.26 -16.10 -0.99
CA LEU A 107 2.71 -16.17 -1.24
C LEU A 107 3.37 -17.42 -0.66
N GLY A 108 2.75 -18.03 0.36
CA GLY A 108 3.19 -19.27 1.00
C GLY A 108 4.51 -19.16 1.79
N PRO A 109 4.88 -20.24 2.53
CA PRO A 109 6.13 -20.29 3.30
C PRO A 109 7.40 -20.49 2.45
N LYS A 110 7.26 -20.86 1.18
CA LYS A 110 8.39 -21.16 0.26
C LYS A 110 8.67 -19.97 -0.66
N GLY A 111 9.51 -19.05 -0.17
CA GLY A 111 10.11 -17.90 -0.88
C GLY A 111 9.90 -17.79 -2.40
N ALA A 112 8.76 -17.23 -2.80
CA ALA A 112 8.23 -17.34 -4.16
C ALA A 112 9.01 -16.56 -5.24
N PHE A 113 9.86 -15.61 -4.86
CA PHE A 113 10.47 -14.69 -5.84
C PHE A 113 11.98 -14.81 -5.86
N LYS A 114 12.56 -15.09 -7.05
CA LYS A 114 14.01 -15.11 -7.27
C LYS A 114 14.64 -13.70 -7.24
N ASN A 115 13.89 -12.68 -7.65
CA ASN A 115 14.35 -11.28 -7.66
C ASN A 115 13.21 -10.29 -7.37
N ARG A 116 13.57 -9.05 -7.04
CA ARG A 116 12.65 -7.98 -6.62
C ARG A 116 11.73 -7.50 -7.74
N THR A 117 12.20 -7.49 -8.99
CA THR A 117 11.40 -7.05 -10.13
C THR A 117 10.23 -8.00 -10.38
N SER A 118 10.50 -9.32 -10.38
CA SER A 118 9.46 -10.34 -10.50
C SER A 118 8.49 -10.32 -9.31
N ALA A 119 9.01 -10.13 -8.09
CA ALA A 119 8.18 -9.95 -6.89
C ALA A 119 7.23 -8.77 -7.06
N TYR A 120 7.75 -7.60 -7.44
CA TYR A 120 6.97 -6.39 -7.60
C TYR A 120 5.89 -6.53 -8.68
N ARG A 121 6.22 -7.09 -9.86
CA ARG A 121 5.26 -7.34 -10.93
C ARG A 121 4.14 -8.29 -10.51
N THR A 122 4.49 -9.37 -9.81
CA THR A 122 3.52 -10.35 -9.32
C THR A 122 2.60 -9.73 -8.27
N LEU A 123 3.15 -8.99 -7.31
CA LEU A 123 2.38 -8.26 -6.31
C LEU A 123 1.45 -7.23 -6.98
N LYS A 124 1.92 -6.51 -8.01
CA LYS A 124 1.10 -5.57 -8.79
C LYS A 124 -0.12 -6.27 -9.40
N GLY A 125 0.08 -7.45 -10.02
CA GLY A 125 -1.01 -8.24 -10.58
C GLY A 125 -1.96 -8.80 -9.51
N MET A 126 -1.44 -9.27 -8.38
CA MET A 126 -2.25 -9.74 -7.25
C MET A 126 -3.13 -8.63 -6.68
N GLU A 127 -2.59 -7.43 -6.51
CA GLU A 127 -3.39 -6.26 -6.08
C GLU A 127 -4.46 -5.91 -7.09
N ALA A 128 -4.15 -5.92 -8.38
CA ALA A 128 -5.13 -5.68 -9.44
C ALA A 128 -6.31 -6.65 -9.34
N MET A 129 -6.03 -7.95 -9.23
CA MET A 129 -7.05 -8.99 -9.10
C MET A 129 -7.86 -8.84 -7.80
N HIS A 130 -7.23 -8.43 -6.70
CA HIS A 130 -7.90 -8.21 -5.43
C HIS A 130 -8.80 -6.97 -5.46
N SER A 131 -8.35 -5.89 -6.11
CA SER A 131 -9.14 -4.68 -6.35
C SER A 131 -10.36 -4.98 -7.22
N LEU A 132 -10.19 -5.74 -8.32
CA LEU A 132 -11.29 -6.21 -9.16
C LEU A 132 -12.30 -7.05 -8.38
N ARG A 133 -11.83 -8.05 -7.62
CA ARG A 133 -12.72 -8.88 -6.77
C ARG A 133 -13.49 -8.09 -5.70
N LYS A 134 -12.96 -6.92 -5.29
CA LYS A 134 -13.60 -6.01 -4.34
C LYS A 134 -14.50 -4.96 -5.00
N GLY A 135 -14.70 -5.02 -6.32
CA GLY A 135 -15.47 -4.03 -7.06
C GLY A 135 -14.87 -2.63 -7.04
N GLN A 136 -13.54 -2.52 -6.84
CA GLN A 136 -12.87 -1.22 -6.74
C GLN A 136 -12.75 -0.48 -8.07
N GLY A 137 -13.12 -1.10 -9.20
CA GLY A 137 -13.10 -0.44 -10.50
C GLY A 137 -13.83 0.90 -10.45
N ALA A 138 -15.02 0.92 -9.84
CA ALA A 138 -15.85 2.12 -9.70
C ALA A 138 -15.16 3.26 -8.94
N MET A 139 -14.31 2.95 -7.95
CA MET A 139 -13.55 3.94 -7.17
C MET A 139 -12.49 4.65 -8.02
N PHE A 140 -11.94 3.99 -9.04
CA PHE A 140 -10.89 4.52 -9.91
C PHE A 140 -11.42 5.11 -11.22
N ALA A 141 -12.72 5.02 -11.48
CA ALA A 141 -13.29 5.21 -12.80
C ALA A 141 -14.62 5.97 -12.79
N TYR A 142 -14.75 6.97 -11.92
CA TYR A 142 -15.89 7.89 -11.95
C TYR A 142 -16.05 8.46 -13.37
N GLY A 143 -17.14 8.08 -14.06
CA GLY A 143 -17.47 8.52 -15.42
C GLY A 143 -16.95 7.62 -16.57
N GLN A 144 -16.32 6.48 -16.31
CA GLN A 144 -15.87 5.55 -17.36
C GLN A 144 -16.85 4.38 -17.55
N PRO A 145 -17.13 3.97 -18.80
CA PRO A 145 -18.11 2.91 -19.09
C PRO A 145 -17.66 1.52 -18.63
N ASN A 146 -16.36 1.29 -18.38
CA ASN A 146 -15.86 0.05 -17.78
C ASN A 146 -14.84 0.35 -16.66
N PRO A 147 -15.32 0.39 -15.40
CA PRO A 147 -14.48 0.75 -14.26
C PRO A 147 -13.33 -0.21 -13.98
N ASP A 148 -13.55 -1.49 -14.30
CA ASP A 148 -12.58 -2.56 -14.10
C ASP A 148 -11.45 -2.51 -15.14
N ALA A 149 -11.73 -2.00 -16.34
CA ALA A 149 -10.72 -1.78 -17.38
C ALA A 149 -9.65 -0.76 -16.93
N VAL A 150 -10.00 0.24 -16.10
CA VAL A 150 -9.04 1.23 -15.58
C VAL A 150 -8.00 0.57 -14.66
N ILE A 151 -8.41 -0.42 -13.86
CA ILE A 151 -7.49 -1.17 -13.00
C ILE A 151 -6.52 -1.98 -13.87
N VAL A 152 -7.02 -2.62 -14.93
CA VAL A 152 -6.21 -3.40 -15.87
C VAL A 152 -5.22 -2.49 -16.62
N SER A 153 -5.65 -1.36 -17.18
CA SER A 153 -4.77 -0.40 -17.86
C SER A 153 -3.68 0.14 -16.92
N ARG A 154 -4.01 0.55 -15.68
CA ARG A 154 -2.98 0.99 -14.70
C ARG A 154 -1.95 -0.09 -14.37
N VAL A 155 -2.33 -1.36 -14.48
CA VAL A 155 -1.48 -2.49 -14.13
C VAL A 155 -0.60 -2.92 -15.30
N PHE A 156 -1.13 -2.89 -16.52
CA PHE A 156 -0.51 -3.46 -17.72
C PHE A 156 -0.09 -2.46 -18.80
N GLU A 157 -0.45 -1.18 -18.72
CA GLU A 157 0.17 -0.17 -19.58
C GLU A 157 1.66 -0.03 -19.22
N ALA A 158 2.48 -0.30 -20.23
CA ALA A 158 3.91 -0.18 -20.21
C ALA A 158 4.30 1.31 -20.14
N ALA A 159 5.40 1.57 -19.44
CA ALA A 159 6.15 2.81 -19.56
C ALA A 159 6.62 3.05 -21.00
#